data_AF-A0A7V2XGB7-F1
#
_entry.id   AF-A0A7V2XGB7-F1
#
_cell.length_a   1.000
_cell.length_b   1.000
_cell.length_c   1.000
_cell.angle_alpha   90.00
_cell.angle_beta   90.00
_cell.angle_gamma   90.00
#
_symmetry.space_group_name_H-M   'P 1'
#
loop_
_entity.id
_entity.type
_entity.pdbx_description
1 polymer ?
#
loop_
_entity_poly.entity_id
_entity_poly.type
_entity_poly.pdbx_seq_one_letter_code
_entity_poly.pdbx_strand_id
1 'polypeptide(L)'
;MRHATILAACACALLPAQAAADTVKPKTGLPMLGMILELRLRTPQGVRTINREELVSVHLSPTADDTLELWGGEKLQGTILQALFKKDRDPVTLARDVWEDITLDAPSAQAWNEMREERSCPLTDAQKQALARNRELRRAALLASQDLGAQESKAATDDLAAATARIERIEAIVEDKIIRRRRASIRIGSGGTQYRTARERLERTDGLARDQEALQKAKAELPKLQAAVRAAAAKSLEREARIQAAYQDHRKRILAGDPPTDDAMTAAYKTALAPPDAQPPAPHPAK
;
A
#
# COMPACT_ATOMS: atom_id res chain seq x y z
N MET A 1 40.58 -16.10 -9.34
CA MET A 1 39.58 -17.07 -8.82
C MET A 1 39.18 -16.66 -7.40
N ARG A 2 37.87 -16.59 -7.13
CA ARG A 2 37.20 -16.53 -5.79
C ARG A 2 37.30 -15.15 -5.08
N HIS A 3 36.25 -14.44 -4.65
CA HIS A 3 34.81 -14.70 -4.52
C HIS A 3 34.02 -13.41 -4.82
N ALA A 4 33.24 -13.40 -5.90
CA ALA A 4 32.19 -12.43 -6.15
C ALA A 4 30.87 -13.20 -6.05
N THR A 5 30.42 -13.42 -4.83
CA THR A 5 29.15 -14.11 -4.60
C THR A 5 28.53 -13.62 -3.30
N ILE A 6 27.24 -13.31 -3.40
CA ILE A 6 26.27 -13.06 -2.31
C ILE A 6 26.21 -11.60 -1.82
N LEU A 7 25.72 -10.71 -2.69
CA LEU A 7 25.00 -9.49 -2.29
C LEU A 7 23.70 -9.31 -3.11
N ALA A 8 23.13 -10.43 -3.59
CA ALA A 8 21.89 -10.45 -4.37
C ALA A 8 20.80 -11.35 -3.75
N ALA A 9 20.97 -11.76 -2.48
CA ALA A 9 20.05 -12.66 -1.79
C ALA A 9 19.59 -12.05 -0.47
N CYS A 10 18.82 -10.95 -0.54
CA CYS A 10 17.90 -10.52 0.52
C CYS A 10 16.95 -9.39 0.07
N ALA A 11 16.63 -9.28 -1.23
CA ALA A 11 15.57 -8.40 -1.73
C ALA A 11 14.19 -9.11 -1.85
N CYS A 12 14.08 -10.36 -1.37
CA CYS A 12 12.85 -11.16 -1.45
C CYS A 12 12.08 -11.30 -0.12
N ALA A 13 12.30 -10.41 0.85
CA ALA A 13 11.50 -10.41 2.07
C ALA A 13 10.87 -9.03 2.25
N LEU A 14 9.53 -9.01 2.28
CA LEU A 14 8.63 -7.84 2.39
C LEU A 14 8.16 -7.29 1.03
N LEU A 15 7.75 -8.17 0.11
CA LEU A 15 6.56 -7.83 -0.66
C LEU A 15 5.38 -7.96 0.33
N PRO A 16 4.63 -6.89 0.63
CA PRO A 16 3.37 -7.04 1.33
C PRO A 16 2.52 -8.05 0.55
N ALA A 17 1.75 -8.89 1.25
CA ALA A 17 0.75 -9.76 0.65
C ALA A 17 0.05 -8.96 -0.46
N GLN A 18 0.25 -9.39 -1.70
CA GLN A 18 -0.10 -8.62 -2.88
C GLN A 18 -1.58 -8.28 -2.78
N ALA A 19 -1.88 -6.99 -2.60
CA ALA A 19 -3.25 -6.52 -2.52
C ALA A 19 -3.99 -7.05 -3.76
N ALA A 20 -5.15 -7.66 -3.53
CA ALA A 20 -6.10 -8.10 -4.53
C ALA A 20 -6.20 -7.07 -5.67
N ALA A 21 -5.67 -7.39 -6.85
CA ALA A 21 -5.50 -6.45 -7.95
C ALA A 21 -6.06 -7.04 -9.25
N ASP A 22 -6.90 -6.26 -9.92
CA ASP A 22 -7.32 -6.52 -11.29
C ASP A 22 -6.13 -6.39 -12.24
N THR A 23 -6.13 -7.18 -13.30
CA THR A 23 -5.12 -7.13 -14.35
C THR A 23 -5.74 -6.63 -15.64
N VAL A 24 -5.18 -5.56 -16.19
CA VAL A 24 -5.48 -5.08 -17.54
C VAL A 24 -4.32 -5.44 -18.44
N LYS A 25 -4.59 -6.17 -19.53
CA LYS A 25 -3.59 -6.46 -20.55
C LYS A 25 -3.75 -5.50 -21.73
N PRO A 26 -2.84 -4.53 -21.93
CA PRO A 26 -2.88 -3.66 -23.11
C PRO A 26 -2.52 -4.46 -24.37
N LYS A 27 -3.02 -4.04 -25.55
CA LYS A 27 -2.62 -4.65 -26.84
C LYS A 27 -1.13 -4.51 -27.14
N THR A 28 -0.52 -3.47 -26.56
CA THR A 28 0.91 -3.19 -26.68
C THR A 28 1.51 -2.99 -25.30
N GLY A 29 2.61 -3.68 -25.00
CA GLY A 29 3.33 -3.57 -23.73
C GLY A 29 2.99 -4.66 -22.72
N LEU A 30 3.37 -4.42 -21.46
CA LEU A 30 3.23 -5.38 -20.36
C LEU A 30 1.85 -5.25 -19.67
N PRO A 31 1.31 -6.35 -19.10
CA PRO A 31 0.13 -6.30 -18.25
C PRO A 31 0.28 -5.29 -17.12
N MET A 32 -0.81 -4.55 -16.86
CA MET A 32 -0.90 -3.56 -15.81
C MET A 32 -1.74 -4.12 -14.66
N LEU A 33 -1.14 -4.17 -13.47
CA LEU A 33 -1.85 -4.47 -12.22
C LEU A 33 -2.46 -3.19 -11.65
N GLY A 34 -3.69 -3.26 -11.17
CA GLY A 34 -4.39 -2.12 -10.59
C GLY A 34 -5.81 -2.48 -10.18
N MET A 35 -6.72 -1.52 -10.22
CA MET A 35 -8.12 -1.72 -9.88
C MET A 35 -9.01 -1.07 -10.93
N ILE A 36 -9.93 -1.83 -11.51
CA ILE A 36 -11.02 -1.22 -12.28
C ILE A 36 -11.95 -0.55 -11.27
N LEU A 37 -12.42 0.65 -11.55
CA LEU A 37 -13.38 1.37 -10.71
C LEU A 37 -14.77 1.31 -11.33
N GLU A 38 -14.85 1.55 -12.64
CA GLU A 38 -16.10 1.50 -13.41
C GLU A 38 -15.84 1.04 -14.86
N LEU A 39 -16.84 0.44 -15.49
CA LEU A 39 -16.92 0.14 -16.92
C LEU A 39 -18.13 0.84 -17.52
N ARG A 40 -17.97 1.42 -18.71
CA ARG A 40 -19.09 1.93 -19.50
C ARG A 40 -19.39 0.98 -20.64
N LEU A 41 -20.57 0.38 -20.61
CA LEU A 41 -21.06 -0.56 -21.62
C LEU A 41 -22.17 0.09 -22.44
N ARG A 42 -22.12 -0.06 -23.76
CA ARG A 42 -23.23 0.25 -24.66
C ARG A 42 -24.01 -1.02 -24.98
N THR A 43 -25.26 -1.08 -24.55
CA THR A 43 -26.22 -2.14 -24.90
C THR A 43 -27.26 -1.59 -25.89
N PRO A 44 -28.13 -2.45 -26.47
CA PRO A 44 -29.25 -1.98 -27.29
C PRO A 44 -30.22 -1.04 -26.55
N GLN A 45 -30.29 -1.10 -25.22
CA GLN A 45 -31.16 -0.24 -24.40
C GLN A 45 -30.50 1.10 -24.03
N GLY A 46 -29.20 1.30 -24.30
CA GLY A 46 -28.49 2.53 -23.99
C GLY A 46 -27.08 2.32 -23.44
N VAL A 47 -26.50 3.38 -22.86
CA VAL A 47 -25.19 3.30 -22.20
C VAL A 47 -25.38 3.15 -20.70
N ARG A 48 -24.76 2.12 -20.11
CA ARG A 48 -24.79 1.83 -18.68
C ARG A 48 -23.38 1.95 -18.11
N THR A 49 -23.24 2.62 -16.98
CA THR A 49 -22.02 2.60 -16.16
C THR A 49 -22.17 1.50 -15.10
N ILE A 50 -21.17 0.65 -14.97
CA ILE A 50 -21.16 -0.52 -14.11
C ILE A 50 -19.95 -0.40 -13.20
N ASN A 51 -20.15 -0.39 -11.88
CA ASN A 51 -19.04 -0.29 -10.93
C ASN A 51 -18.30 -1.63 -10.83
N ARG A 52 -17.02 -1.59 -10.43
CA ARG A 52 -16.22 -2.82 -10.24
C ARG A 52 -16.84 -3.83 -9.27
N GLU A 53 -17.51 -3.33 -8.24
CA GLU A 53 -18.23 -4.14 -7.25
C GLU A 53 -19.41 -4.92 -7.86
N GLU A 54 -19.90 -4.51 -9.03
CA GLU A 54 -20.99 -5.15 -9.77
C GLU A 54 -20.50 -6.13 -10.84
N LEU A 55 -19.19 -6.27 -11.05
CA LEU A 55 -18.59 -7.16 -12.05
C LEU A 55 -18.03 -8.45 -11.45
N VAL A 56 -18.40 -9.59 -12.04
CA VAL A 56 -17.85 -10.91 -11.74
C VAL A 56 -16.78 -11.28 -12.75
N SER A 57 -17.12 -11.17 -14.03
CA SER A 57 -16.23 -11.48 -15.13
C SER A 57 -16.47 -10.52 -16.29
N VAL A 58 -15.40 -10.26 -17.04
CA VAL A 58 -15.42 -9.46 -18.27
C VAL A 58 -14.89 -10.37 -19.36
N HIS A 59 -15.65 -10.57 -20.42
CA HIS A 59 -15.22 -11.30 -21.59
C HIS A 59 -15.20 -10.38 -22.80
N LEU A 60 -14.00 -10.15 -23.32
CA LEU A 60 -13.76 -9.25 -24.45
C LEU A 60 -13.88 -10.03 -25.76
N SER A 61 -14.78 -9.60 -26.64
CA SER A 61 -14.96 -10.21 -27.95
C SER A 61 -14.10 -9.50 -29.02
N PRO A 62 -13.53 -10.23 -29.99
CA PRO A 62 -12.88 -9.64 -31.16
C PRO A 62 -13.82 -8.76 -32.01
N THR A 63 -15.13 -9.03 -31.97
CA THR A 63 -16.16 -8.34 -32.76
C THR A 63 -16.81 -7.17 -32.01
N ALA A 64 -16.26 -6.76 -30.86
CA ALA A 64 -16.80 -5.72 -29.99
C ALA A 64 -18.20 -6.02 -29.40
N ASP A 65 -18.56 -7.31 -29.37
CA ASP A 65 -19.73 -7.86 -28.68
C ASP A 65 -19.29 -8.47 -27.34
N ASP A 66 -18.87 -7.59 -26.43
CA ASP A 66 -18.32 -7.96 -25.14
C ASP A 66 -19.43 -8.46 -24.20
N THR A 67 -19.08 -9.41 -23.33
CA THR A 67 -19.99 -9.96 -22.33
C THR A 67 -19.50 -9.58 -20.94
N LEU A 68 -20.39 -9.02 -20.14
CA LEU A 68 -20.16 -8.69 -18.74
C LEU A 68 -21.07 -9.57 -17.91
N GLU A 69 -20.46 -10.38 -17.06
CA GLU A 69 -21.21 -11.07 -16.03
C GLU A 69 -21.31 -10.15 -14.83
N LEU A 70 -22.51 -9.67 -14.59
CA LEU A 70 -22.81 -8.94 -13.39
C LEU A 70 -23.03 -9.92 -12.24
N TRP A 71 -22.82 -9.42 -11.04
CA TRP A 71 -23.18 -10.14 -9.85
C TRP A 71 -24.68 -10.43 -9.85
N GLY A 72 -25.07 -11.70 -9.81
CA GLY A 72 -26.46 -12.16 -9.89
C GLY A 72 -26.79 -13.06 -11.07
N GLY A 73 -25.79 -13.38 -11.89
CA GLY A 73 -25.96 -14.21 -13.08
C GLY A 73 -26.60 -13.44 -14.24
N GLU A 74 -26.91 -12.15 -14.06
CA GLU A 74 -27.27 -11.26 -15.15
C GLU A 74 -26.06 -11.13 -16.07
N LYS A 75 -26.24 -11.53 -17.32
CA LYS A 75 -25.25 -11.37 -18.37
C LYS A 75 -25.67 -10.19 -19.23
N LEU A 76 -24.85 -9.15 -19.22
CA LEU A 76 -25.00 -8.02 -20.12
C LEU A 76 -24.13 -8.26 -21.34
N GLN A 77 -24.71 -8.02 -22.52
CA GLN A 77 -24.03 -8.12 -23.79
C GLN A 77 -24.06 -6.77 -24.50
N GLY A 78 -22.93 -6.35 -25.03
CA GLY A 78 -22.79 -5.06 -25.70
C GLY A 78 -21.34 -4.65 -25.91
N THR A 79 -21.10 -3.41 -26.32
CA THR A 79 -19.75 -2.92 -26.59
C THR A 79 -19.23 -2.12 -25.40
N ILE A 80 -18.15 -2.57 -24.77
CA ILE A 80 -17.46 -1.76 -23.76
C ILE A 80 -16.88 -0.54 -24.46
N LEU A 81 -17.08 0.65 -23.90
CA LEU A 81 -16.56 1.91 -24.45
C LEU A 81 -15.24 2.27 -23.78
N GLN A 82 -15.21 2.20 -22.44
CA GLN A 82 -14.06 2.54 -21.62
C GLN A 82 -14.19 1.92 -20.22
N ALA A 83 -13.07 1.80 -19.51
CA ALA A 83 -13.07 1.65 -18.04
C ALA A 83 -12.23 2.74 -17.40
N LEU A 84 -12.60 3.08 -16.17
CA LEU A 84 -11.77 3.86 -15.28
C LEU A 84 -10.88 2.89 -14.50
N PHE A 85 -9.57 2.99 -14.65
CA PHE A 85 -8.59 2.09 -14.06
C PHE A 85 -7.60 2.85 -13.19
N LYS A 86 -7.39 2.39 -11.96
CA LYS A 86 -6.45 2.97 -11.00
C LYS A 86 -5.27 2.02 -10.80
N LYS A 87 -4.09 2.42 -11.28
CA LYS A 87 -2.82 1.68 -11.08
C LYS A 87 -2.06 2.18 -9.85
N ASP A 88 -1.90 3.50 -9.77
CA ASP A 88 -1.12 4.17 -8.71
C ASP A 88 -2.00 5.24 -8.01
N ARG A 89 -1.75 6.53 -8.25
CA ARG A 89 -2.46 7.64 -7.60
C ARG A 89 -3.72 8.08 -8.33
N ASP A 90 -3.60 8.39 -9.62
CA ASP A 90 -4.71 8.96 -10.39
C ASP A 90 -5.42 7.89 -11.22
N PRO A 91 -6.77 7.86 -11.22
CA PRO A 91 -7.53 7.04 -12.14
C PRO A 91 -7.31 7.48 -13.59
N VAL A 92 -7.10 6.51 -14.47
CA VAL A 92 -6.93 6.72 -15.91
C VAL A 92 -8.10 6.10 -16.64
N THR A 93 -8.69 6.84 -17.57
CA THR A 93 -9.70 6.30 -18.47
C THR A 93 -9.00 5.55 -19.59
N LEU A 94 -9.26 4.25 -19.67
CA LEU A 94 -8.76 3.36 -20.72
C LEU A 94 -9.89 3.07 -21.71
N ALA A 95 -9.68 3.44 -22.97
CA ALA A 95 -10.61 3.14 -24.05
C ALA A 95 -10.54 1.66 -24.46
N ARG A 96 -11.66 1.13 -24.98
CA ARG A 96 -11.79 -0.30 -25.29
C ARG A 96 -10.76 -0.84 -26.29
N ASP A 97 -10.29 0.02 -27.18
CA ASP A 97 -9.34 -0.29 -28.24
C ASP A 97 -7.90 -0.45 -27.74
N VAL A 98 -7.59 0.01 -26.53
CA VAL A 98 -6.23 0.01 -25.96
C VAL A 98 -5.87 -1.32 -25.29
N TRP A 99 -6.85 -2.09 -24.83
CA TRP A 99 -6.64 -3.39 -24.15
C TRP A 99 -7.14 -4.60 -24.92
N GLU A 100 -6.54 -5.75 -24.64
CA GLU A 100 -6.88 -7.06 -25.20
C GLU A 100 -7.56 -7.98 -24.20
N ASP A 101 -7.26 -7.85 -22.91
CA ASP A 101 -7.84 -8.71 -21.87
C ASP A 101 -7.97 -7.95 -20.54
N ILE A 102 -8.96 -8.36 -19.75
CA ILE A 102 -9.22 -7.87 -18.40
C ILE A 102 -9.47 -9.10 -17.52
N THR A 103 -8.59 -9.31 -16.55
CA THR A 103 -8.79 -10.28 -15.48
C THR A 103 -9.21 -9.54 -14.22
N LEU A 104 -10.43 -9.78 -13.76
CA LEU A 104 -10.89 -9.28 -12.48
C LEU A 104 -10.39 -10.19 -11.37
N ASP A 105 -9.86 -9.63 -10.30
CA ASP A 105 -9.58 -10.45 -9.13
C ASP A 105 -10.88 -11.01 -8.56
N ALA A 106 -10.85 -12.26 -8.13
CA ALA A 106 -12.02 -12.93 -7.60
C ALA A 106 -12.50 -12.14 -6.38
N PRO A 107 -13.80 -11.85 -6.29
CA PRO A 107 -14.29 -11.13 -5.14
C PRO A 107 -14.09 -11.98 -3.90
N SER A 108 -13.72 -11.33 -2.79
CA SER A 108 -13.49 -12.05 -1.55
C SER A 108 -14.75 -12.85 -1.18
N ALA A 109 -14.57 -14.06 -0.65
CA ALA A 109 -15.68 -14.91 -0.20
C ALA A 109 -16.64 -14.15 0.75
N GLN A 110 -16.11 -13.17 1.48
CA GLN A 110 -16.86 -12.25 2.33
C GLN A 110 -17.81 -11.35 1.52
N ALA A 111 -17.34 -10.68 0.47
CA ALA A 111 -18.19 -9.87 -0.43
C ALA A 111 -19.29 -10.73 -1.08
N TRP A 112 -18.98 -11.98 -1.42
CA TRP A 112 -19.94 -12.92 -2.01
C TRP A 112 -21.06 -13.31 -1.04
N ASN A 113 -20.72 -13.60 0.21
CA ASN A 113 -21.71 -13.89 1.25
C ASN A 113 -22.58 -12.67 1.58
N GLU A 114 -21.98 -11.48 1.64
CA GLU A 114 -22.73 -10.24 1.89
C GLU A 114 -23.79 -9.97 0.80
N MET A 115 -23.44 -10.13 -0.47
CA MET A 115 -24.39 -9.89 -1.56
C MET A 115 -25.49 -10.96 -1.63
N ARG A 116 -25.17 -12.21 -1.26
CA ARG A 116 -26.16 -13.29 -1.19
C ARG A 116 -27.21 -13.03 -0.11
N GLU A 117 -26.79 -12.59 1.08
CA GLU A 117 -27.69 -12.23 2.17
C GLU A 117 -28.60 -11.05 1.80
N GLU A 118 -28.04 -10.00 1.20
CA GLU A 118 -28.82 -8.82 0.77
C GLU A 118 -29.90 -9.16 -0.26
N ARG A 119 -29.63 -10.11 -1.15
CA ARG A 119 -30.59 -10.59 -2.14
C ARG A 119 -31.59 -11.60 -1.61
N SER A 120 -31.26 -12.27 -0.51
CA SER A 120 -32.15 -13.26 0.10
C SER A 120 -33.36 -12.61 0.80
N CYS A 121 -33.29 -11.31 1.10
CA CYS A 121 -34.36 -10.57 1.76
C CYS A 121 -34.90 -9.44 0.87
N PRO A 122 -36.23 -9.27 0.76
CA PRO A 122 -36.79 -8.08 0.11
C PRO A 122 -36.48 -6.85 0.99
N LEU A 123 -35.54 -6.03 0.55
CA LEU A 123 -35.15 -4.80 1.25
C LEU A 123 -36.10 -3.65 0.93
N THR A 124 -36.46 -2.88 1.94
CA THR A 124 -37.16 -1.59 1.78
C THR A 124 -36.25 -0.56 1.10
N ASP A 125 -36.84 0.47 0.50
CA ASP A 125 -36.05 1.53 -0.16
C ASP A 125 -35.19 2.30 0.84
N ALA A 126 -35.65 2.47 2.08
CA ALA A 126 -34.86 3.03 3.17
C ALA A 126 -33.61 2.19 3.48
N GLN A 127 -33.73 0.85 3.52
CA GLN A 127 -32.59 -0.04 3.73
C GLN A 127 -31.61 0.00 2.54
N LYS A 128 -32.10 0.05 1.30
CA LYS A 128 -31.24 0.19 0.11
C LYS A 128 -30.45 1.50 0.13
N GLN A 129 -31.12 2.61 0.46
CA GLN A 129 -30.47 3.92 0.59
C GLN A 129 -29.42 3.90 1.71
N ALA A 130 -29.74 3.32 2.88
CA ALA A 130 -28.80 3.20 3.97
C ALA A 130 -27.58 2.31 3.62
N LEU A 131 -27.77 1.20 2.90
CA LEU A 131 -26.66 0.35 2.43
C LEU A 131 -25.77 1.09 1.42
N ALA A 132 -26.37 1.79 0.46
CA ALA A 132 -25.63 2.60 -0.51
C ALA A 132 -24.79 3.66 0.21
N ARG A 133 -25.39 4.37 1.19
CA ARG A 133 -24.72 5.36 2.00
C ARG A 133 -23.58 4.78 2.83
N ASN A 134 -23.79 3.63 3.47
CA ASN A 134 -22.76 2.93 4.25
C ASN A 134 -21.55 2.53 3.36
N ARG A 135 -21.80 2.10 2.10
CA ARG A 135 -20.73 1.82 1.13
C ARG A 135 -19.94 3.06 0.74
N GLU A 136 -20.63 4.17 0.46
CA GLU A 136 -19.97 5.44 0.16
C GLU A 136 -19.07 5.91 1.30
N LEU A 137 -19.59 5.88 2.54
CA LEU A 137 -18.83 6.27 3.72
C LEU A 137 -17.63 5.35 3.96
N ARG A 138 -17.78 4.03 3.78
CA ARG A 138 -16.66 3.09 3.82
C ARG A 138 -15.59 3.44 2.78
N ARG A 139 -15.98 3.69 1.51
CA ARG A 139 -15.03 4.04 0.44
C ARG A 139 -14.27 5.33 0.78
N ALA A 140 -14.99 6.37 1.23
CA ALA A 140 -14.37 7.62 1.65
C ALA A 140 -13.40 7.43 2.83
N ALA A 141 -13.78 6.62 3.83
CA ALA A 141 -12.92 6.31 4.97
C ALA A 141 -11.68 5.51 4.55
N LEU A 142 -11.80 4.53 3.65
CA LEU A 142 -10.65 3.77 3.15
C LEU A 142 -9.67 4.68 2.39
N LEU A 143 -10.17 5.59 1.54
CA LEU A 143 -9.31 6.56 0.86
C LEU A 143 -8.57 7.47 1.86
N ALA A 144 -9.28 8.00 2.86
CA ALA A 144 -8.65 8.81 3.91
C ALA A 144 -7.62 8.01 4.72
N SER A 145 -7.88 6.73 4.99
CA SER A 145 -6.94 5.82 5.66
C SER A 145 -5.66 5.63 4.85
N GLN A 146 -5.79 5.46 3.53
CA GLN A 146 -4.66 5.32 2.60
C GLN A 146 -3.80 6.59 2.58
N ASP A 147 -4.42 7.77 2.51
CA ASP A 147 -3.69 9.04 2.51
C ASP A 147 -2.90 9.24 3.81
N LEU A 148 -3.52 8.95 4.97
CA LEU A 148 -2.86 8.99 6.27
C LEU A 148 -1.72 7.97 6.35
N GLY A 149 -1.97 6.72 5.94
CA GLY A 149 -0.97 5.66 5.92
C GLY A 149 0.21 5.98 5.01
N ALA A 150 -0.03 6.61 3.86
CA ALA A 150 1.01 7.05 2.95
C ALA A 150 1.90 8.15 3.57
N GLN A 151 1.31 9.10 4.30
CA GLN A 151 2.07 10.14 5.00
C GLN A 151 2.92 9.56 6.14
N GLU A 152 2.33 8.69 6.98
CA GLU A 152 3.01 8.03 8.09
C GLU A 152 4.15 7.12 7.60
N SER A 153 3.89 6.33 6.56
CA SER A 153 4.89 5.45 5.95
C SER A 153 6.04 6.26 5.32
N LYS A 154 5.71 7.33 4.57
CA LYS A 154 6.72 8.19 3.93
C LYS A 154 7.67 8.79 4.96
N ALA A 155 7.15 9.35 6.05
CA ALA A 155 7.98 9.92 7.11
C ALA A 155 8.96 8.87 7.69
N ALA A 156 8.47 7.68 8.03
CA ALA A 156 9.31 6.61 8.57
C ALA A 156 10.34 6.09 7.56
N THR A 157 9.99 6.01 6.27
CA THR A 157 10.93 5.59 5.21
C THR A 157 11.98 6.65 4.91
N ASP A 158 11.62 7.93 4.93
CA ASP A 158 12.55 9.05 4.71
C ASP A 158 13.61 9.09 5.82
N ASP A 159 13.21 8.89 7.08
CA ASP A 159 14.12 8.80 8.23
C ASP A 159 15.09 7.61 8.09
N LEU A 160 14.58 6.44 7.69
CA LEU A 160 15.40 5.25 7.46
C LEU A 160 16.39 5.45 6.31
N ALA A 161 15.96 6.07 5.21
CA ALA A 161 16.80 6.38 4.07
C ALA A 161 17.92 7.38 4.45
N ALA A 162 17.59 8.44 5.20
CA ALA A 162 18.55 9.41 5.68
C ALA A 162 19.60 8.77 6.62
N ALA A 163 19.18 7.87 7.51
CA ALA A 163 20.07 7.13 8.39
C ALA A 163 21.00 6.18 7.60
N THR A 164 20.47 5.49 6.60
CA THR A 164 21.24 4.59 5.73
C THR A 164 22.30 5.37 4.94
N ALA A 165 21.92 6.49 4.31
CA ALA A 165 22.86 7.35 3.60
C ALA A 165 23.92 7.99 4.53
N ARG A 166 23.59 8.22 5.80
CA ARG A 166 24.57 8.66 6.81
C ARG A 166 25.58 7.55 7.12
N ILE A 167 25.12 6.31 7.27
CA ILE A 167 25.99 5.15 7.53
C ILE A 167 26.95 4.95 6.37
N GLU A 168 26.46 4.92 5.13
CA GLU A 168 27.30 4.74 3.92
C GLU A 168 28.40 5.81 3.84
N ARG A 169 28.07 7.08 4.15
CA ARG A 169 29.06 8.16 4.22
C ARG A 169 30.13 7.92 5.28
N ILE A 170 29.75 7.50 6.49
CA ILE A 170 30.70 7.21 7.56
C ILE A 170 31.55 5.98 7.21
N GLU A 171 30.97 4.95 6.61
CA GLU A 171 31.70 3.77 6.15
C GLU A 171 32.77 4.13 5.12
N ALA A 172 32.44 4.95 4.12
CA ALA A 172 33.40 5.43 3.13
C ALA A 172 34.57 6.20 3.78
N ILE A 173 34.29 7.05 4.78
CA ILE A 173 35.32 7.78 5.53
C ILE A 173 36.23 6.82 6.31
N VAL A 174 35.64 5.85 7.01
CA VAL A 174 36.37 4.84 7.80
C VAL A 174 37.24 3.97 6.88
N GLU A 175 36.69 3.52 5.76
CA GLU A 175 37.39 2.69 4.78
C GLU A 175 38.57 3.44 4.17
N ASP A 176 38.38 4.68 3.73
CA ASP A 176 39.46 5.51 3.17
C ASP A 176 40.59 5.73 4.19
N LYS A 177 40.27 5.98 5.47
CA LYS A 177 41.27 6.09 6.54
C LYS A 177 42.05 4.80 6.74
N ILE A 178 41.38 3.64 6.73
CA ILE A 178 42.04 2.33 6.82
C ILE A 178 42.96 2.10 5.62
N ILE A 179 42.51 2.41 4.40
CA ILE A 179 43.30 2.29 3.17
C ILE A 179 44.53 3.21 3.22
N ARG A 180 44.37 4.47 3.65
CA ARG A 180 45.48 5.42 3.81
C ARG A 180 46.53 4.92 4.80
N ARG A 181 46.10 4.39 5.96
CA ARG A 181 47.01 3.78 6.94
C ARG A 181 47.73 2.55 6.36
N ARG A 182 47.04 1.66 5.64
CA ARG A 182 47.64 0.50 4.97
C ARG A 182 48.69 0.93 3.93
N ARG A 183 48.38 1.89 3.06
CA ARG A 183 49.33 2.44 2.07
C ARG A 183 50.55 3.09 2.72
N ALA A 184 50.36 3.82 3.82
CA ALA A 184 51.45 4.42 4.59
C ALA A 184 52.36 3.38 5.26
N SER A 185 51.86 2.15 5.49
CA SER A 185 52.62 1.05 6.10
C SER A 185 53.56 0.35 5.11
N ILE A 186 53.23 0.37 3.82
CA ILE A 186 54.01 -0.30 2.76
C ILE A 186 55.24 0.53 2.37
N ARG A 187 55.23 1.84 2.65
CA ARG A 187 56.22 2.81 2.15
C ARG A 187 57.42 3.02 3.10
N ILE A 188 57.89 1.97 3.77
CA ILE A 188 59.10 2.04 4.62
C ILE A 188 60.34 1.98 3.70
N GLY A 189 60.81 3.15 3.29
CA GLY A 189 62.07 3.30 2.56
C GLY A 189 63.26 3.30 3.52
N SER A 190 64.32 2.60 3.12
CA SER A 190 65.64 2.53 3.74
C SER A 190 66.25 3.92 3.95
N GLY A 191 66.31 4.40 5.19
CA GLY A 191 66.98 5.64 5.55
C GLY A 191 66.72 5.98 7.01
N GLY A 192 67.74 5.79 7.84
CA GLY A 192 67.64 5.96 9.29
C GLY A 192 67.28 7.38 9.73
N THR A 193 66.98 7.46 11.02
CA THR A 193 66.83 8.65 11.88
C THR A 193 65.40 9.20 12.05
N GLN A 194 64.78 8.81 13.18
CA GLN A 194 63.87 9.59 14.04
C GLN A 194 62.68 10.41 13.49
N TYR A 195 62.12 10.07 12.33
CA TYR A 195 60.80 10.58 11.96
C TYR A 195 59.75 9.48 12.11
N ARG A 196 58.74 9.75 12.95
CA ARG A 196 57.55 8.89 13.12
C ARG A 196 57.09 8.39 11.76
N THR A 197 56.84 7.08 11.65
CA THR A 197 56.35 6.53 10.38
C THR A 197 55.09 7.29 9.95
N ALA A 198 54.90 7.50 8.64
CA ALA A 198 53.71 8.19 8.13
C ALA A 198 52.41 7.56 8.65
N ARG A 199 52.45 6.25 8.93
CA ARG A 199 51.40 5.49 9.61
C ARG A 199 51.14 5.97 11.05
N GLU A 200 52.16 6.06 11.91
CA GLU A 200 52.01 6.55 13.30
C GLU A 200 51.45 7.98 13.38
N ARG A 201 51.80 8.84 12.41
CA ARG A 201 51.20 10.17 12.31
C ARG A 201 49.70 10.07 12.06
N LEU A 202 49.30 9.30 11.05
CA LEU A 202 47.88 9.07 10.72
C LEU A 202 47.12 8.47 11.89
N GLU A 203 47.71 7.49 12.59
CA GLU A 203 47.10 6.84 13.76
C GLU A 203 46.68 7.81 14.86
N ARG A 204 47.42 8.92 15.04
CA ARG A 204 47.11 9.96 16.02
C ARG A 204 46.19 11.06 15.50
N THR A 205 46.25 11.38 14.20
CA THR A 205 45.61 12.61 13.69
C THR A 205 44.32 12.38 12.92
N ASP A 206 44.13 11.22 12.31
CA ASP A 206 42.98 11.01 11.42
C ASP A 206 41.67 10.71 12.16
N GLY A 207 41.71 10.43 13.47
CA GLY A 207 40.51 10.23 14.29
C GLY A 207 39.70 8.97 13.97
N LEU A 208 40.29 7.95 13.33
CA LEU A 208 39.58 6.70 12.91
C LEU A 208 38.69 6.08 14.02
N ALA A 209 39.18 6.03 15.26
CA ALA A 209 38.43 5.44 16.37
C ALA A 209 37.10 6.16 16.65
N ARG A 210 37.08 7.50 16.52
CA ARG A 210 35.85 8.30 16.71
C ARG A 210 34.83 8.02 15.61
N ASP A 211 35.28 7.87 14.37
CA ASP A 211 34.37 7.55 13.25
C ASP A 211 33.87 6.11 13.32
N GLN A 212 34.69 5.17 13.80
CA GLN A 212 34.25 3.81 14.07
C GLN A 212 33.19 3.76 15.17
N GLU A 213 33.36 4.55 16.23
CA GLU A 213 32.35 4.69 17.28
C GLU A 213 31.06 5.33 16.75
N ALA A 214 31.18 6.39 15.93
CA ALA A 214 30.04 7.02 15.27
C ALA A 214 29.31 6.06 14.32
N LEU A 215 30.04 5.22 13.59
CA LEU A 215 29.49 4.18 12.72
C LEU A 215 28.71 3.14 13.53
N GLN A 216 29.26 2.67 14.64
CA GLN A 216 28.58 1.72 15.52
C GLN A 216 27.31 2.32 16.11
N LYS A 217 27.36 3.57 16.58
CA LYS A 217 26.18 4.31 17.08
C LYS A 217 25.09 4.44 16.00
N ALA A 218 25.46 4.85 14.79
CA ALA A 218 24.51 4.96 13.68
C ALA A 218 23.89 3.61 13.29
N LYS A 219 24.71 2.54 13.24
CA LYS A 219 24.22 1.17 12.98
C LYS A 219 23.27 0.66 14.08
N ALA A 220 23.49 1.06 15.32
CA ALA A 220 22.62 0.67 16.45
C ALA A 220 21.23 1.34 16.38
N GLU A 221 21.07 2.44 15.64
CA GLU A 221 19.78 3.11 15.43
C GLU A 221 18.94 2.47 14.31
N LEU A 222 19.55 1.79 13.34
CA LEU A 222 18.84 1.16 12.21
C LEU A 222 17.70 0.22 12.62
N PRO A 223 17.87 -0.70 13.60
CA PRO A 223 16.79 -1.59 13.99
C PRO A 223 15.57 -0.82 14.52
N LYS A 224 15.78 0.30 15.20
CA LYS A 224 14.68 1.14 15.72
C LYS A 224 13.91 1.81 14.58
N LEU A 225 14.61 2.32 13.57
CA LEU A 225 13.99 2.95 12.39
C LEU A 225 13.25 1.92 11.52
N GLN A 226 13.83 0.72 11.33
CA GLN A 226 13.14 -0.39 10.67
C GLN A 226 11.88 -0.82 11.42
N ALA A 227 11.94 -0.86 12.76
CA ALA A 227 10.76 -1.12 13.58
C ALA A 227 9.71 -0.01 13.44
N ALA A 228 10.10 1.26 13.32
CA ALA A 228 9.19 2.38 13.09
C ALA A 228 8.45 2.27 11.75
N VAL A 229 9.13 1.87 10.66
CA VAL A 229 8.50 1.60 9.36
C VAL A 229 7.46 0.48 9.47
N ARG A 230 7.81 -0.63 10.15
CA ARG A 230 6.87 -1.74 10.37
C ARG A 230 5.67 -1.32 11.21
N ALA A 231 5.89 -0.50 12.25
CA ALA A 231 4.84 0.02 13.10
C ALA A 231 3.89 0.96 12.33
N ALA A 232 4.41 1.81 11.43
CA ALA A 232 3.60 2.65 10.56
C ALA A 232 2.70 1.81 9.64
N ALA A 233 3.25 0.76 9.03
CA ALA A 233 2.46 -0.17 8.21
C ALA A 233 1.37 -0.89 9.03
N ALA A 234 1.69 -1.33 10.26
CA ALA A 234 0.73 -1.98 11.15
C ALA A 234 -0.43 -1.05 11.53
N LYS A 235 -0.17 0.24 11.81
CA LYS A 235 -1.21 1.23 12.10
C LYS A 235 -2.20 1.40 10.95
N SER A 236 -1.71 1.39 9.71
CA SER A 236 -2.57 1.48 8.52
C SER A 236 -3.51 0.27 8.43
N LEU A 237 -2.98 -0.95 8.61
CA LEU A 237 -3.77 -2.18 8.59
C LEU A 237 -4.82 -2.22 9.71
N GLU A 238 -4.44 -1.78 10.92
CA GLU A 238 -5.38 -1.68 12.05
C GLU A 238 -6.50 -0.68 11.78
N ARG A 239 -6.19 0.47 11.17
CA ARG A 239 -7.19 1.48 10.79
C ARG A 239 -8.18 0.93 9.76
N GLU A 240 -7.68 0.22 8.75
CA GLU A 240 -8.53 -0.44 7.74
C GLU A 240 -9.42 -1.52 8.36
N ALA A 241 -8.89 -2.32 9.30
CA ALA A 241 -9.67 -3.32 10.02
C ALA A 241 -10.81 -2.69 10.84
N ARG A 242 -10.57 -1.54 11.49
CA ARG A 242 -11.61 -0.79 12.22
C ARG A 242 -12.68 -0.22 11.29
N ILE A 243 -12.29 0.30 10.13
CA ILE A 243 -13.24 0.77 9.10
C ILE A 243 -14.11 -0.39 8.61
N GLN A 244 -13.51 -1.56 8.40
CA GLN A 244 -14.23 -2.75 8.00
C GLN A 244 -15.19 -3.23 9.08
N ALA A 245 -14.78 -3.21 10.35
CA ALA A 245 -15.65 -3.57 11.48
C ALA A 245 -16.88 -2.65 11.58
N ALA A 246 -16.69 -1.33 11.47
CA ALA A 246 -17.79 -0.36 11.45
C ALA A 246 -18.76 -0.62 10.29
N TYR A 247 -18.23 -0.91 9.09
CA TYR A 247 -19.05 -1.25 7.94
C TYR A 247 -19.92 -2.50 8.18
N GLN A 248 -19.35 -3.57 8.73
CA GLN A 248 -20.07 -4.81 9.01
C GLN A 248 -21.16 -4.62 10.08
N ASP A 249 -20.86 -3.86 11.13
CA ASP A 249 -21.84 -3.55 12.18
C ASP A 249 -23.04 -2.79 11.60
N HIS A 250 -22.79 -1.70 10.87
CA HIS A 250 -23.86 -0.94 10.22
C HIS A 250 -24.65 -1.81 9.23
N ARG A 251 -23.97 -2.61 8.40
CA ARG A 251 -24.63 -3.50 7.44
C ARG A 251 -25.58 -4.45 8.16
N LYS A 252 -25.13 -5.09 9.23
CA LYS A 252 -25.95 -6.00 10.05
C LYS A 252 -27.20 -5.30 10.60
N ARG A 253 -27.06 -4.08 11.11
CA ARG A 253 -28.17 -3.27 11.65
C ARG A 253 -29.18 -2.86 10.57
N ILE A 254 -28.69 -2.43 9.40
CA ILE A 254 -29.55 -2.06 8.26
C ILE A 254 -30.36 -3.28 7.79
N LEU A 255 -29.72 -4.45 7.68
CA LEU A 255 -30.40 -5.69 7.28
C LEU A 255 -31.41 -6.17 8.32
N ALA A 256 -31.16 -5.92 9.61
CA ALA A 256 -32.11 -6.19 10.69
C ALA A 256 -33.31 -5.21 10.74
N GLY A 257 -33.31 -4.16 9.90
CA GLY A 257 -34.39 -3.17 9.84
C GLY A 257 -34.25 -2.00 10.82
N ASP A 258 -33.10 -1.86 11.49
CA ASP A 258 -32.74 -0.73 12.35
C ASP A 258 -31.58 0.07 11.73
N PRO A 259 -31.79 0.79 10.62
CA PRO A 259 -30.72 1.52 9.98
C PRO A 259 -30.22 2.66 10.89
N PRO A 260 -28.91 2.73 11.20
CA PRO A 260 -28.35 3.87 11.90
C PRO A 260 -28.53 5.16 11.08
N THR A 261 -28.64 6.29 11.76
CA THR A 261 -28.71 7.60 11.10
C THR A 261 -27.41 7.93 10.37
N ASP A 262 -27.47 8.81 9.37
CA ASP A 262 -26.26 9.23 8.62
C ASP A 262 -25.19 9.84 9.53
N ASP A 263 -25.62 10.62 10.54
CA ASP A 263 -24.73 11.20 11.53
C ASP A 263 -24.03 10.13 12.38
N ALA A 264 -24.76 9.09 12.80
CA ALA A 264 -24.20 7.98 13.57
C ALA A 264 -23.20 7.17 12.74
N MET A 265 -23.53 6.87 11.47
CA MET A 265 -22.60 6.19 10.56
C MET A 265 -21.33 7.02 10.33
N THR A 266 -21.50 8.31 10.07
CA THR A 266 -20.38 9.24 9.86
C THR A 266 -19.49 9.35 11.10
N ALA A 267 -20.08 9.42 12.30
CA ALA A 267 -19.34 9.46 13.56
C ALA A 267 -18.53 8.17 13.80
N ALA A 268 -19.11 7.00 13.49
CA ALA A 268 -18.42 5.73 13.60
C ALA A 268 -17.21 5.63 12.65
N TYR A 269 -17.34 6.07 11.39
CA TYR A 269 -16.21 6.10 10.45
C TYR A 269 -15.13 7.11 10.84
N LYS A 270 -15.50 8.29 11.37
CA LYS A 270 -14.53 9.25 11.94
C LYS A 270 -13.77 8.63 13.12
N THR A 271 -14.46 7.88 13.97
CA THR A 271 -13.84 7.17 15.11
C THR A 271 -12.90 6.06 14.63
N ALA A 272 -13.29 5.32 13.58
CA ALA A 272 -12.45 4.28 12.98
C ALA A 272 -11.17 4.84 12.35
N LEU A 273 -11.23 6.06 11.79
CA LEU A 273 -10.08 6.76 11.22
C LEU A 273 -9.12 7.31 12.28
N ALA A 274 -9.64 7.75 13.41
CA ALA A 274 -8.85 8.32 14.50
C ALA A 274 -7.87 7.28 15.08
N PRO A 275 -6.70 7.69 15.59
CA PRO A 275 -5.85 6.80 16.37
C PRO A 275 -6.60 6.31 17.63
N PRO A 276 -6.32 5.09 18.11
CA PRO A 276 -7.04 4.49 19.25
C PRO A 276 -7.02 5.38 20.50
N ASP A 277 -5.95 6.14 20.71
CA ASP A 277 -5.80 7.05 21.86
C ASP A 277 -6.64 8.33 21.79
N ALA A 278 -7.32 8.58 20.67
CA ALA A 278 -8.16 9.76 20.45
C ALA A 278 -9.67 9.47 20.58
N GLN A 279 -10.06 8.28 21.07
CA GLN A 279 -11.46 8.01 21.40
C GLN A 279 -11.95 9.02 22.46
N PRO A 280 -13.06 9.73 22.24
CA PRO A 280 -13.62 10.59 23.27
C PRO A 280 -13.97 9.73 24.50
N PRO A 281 -13.74 10.24 25.72
CA PRO A 281 -14.06 9.51 26.93
C PRO A 281 -15.52 9.07 26.88
N ALA A 282 -15.76 7.81 27.25
CA ALA A 282 -17.10 7.25 27.33
C ALA A 282 -18.01 8.20 28.12
N PRO A 283 -19.26 8.45 27.67
CA PRO A 283 -20.17 9.33 28.38
C PRO A 283 -20.34 8.79 29.80
N HIS A 284 -20.05 9.63 30.79
CA HIS A 284 -20.29 9.30 32.18
C HIS A 284 -21.78 8.93 32.36
N PRO A 285 -22.09 7.83 33.07
CA PRO A 285 -23.47 7.55 33.41
C PRO A 285 -23.98 8.70 34.29
N ALA A 286 -25.04 9.36 33.84
CA ALA A 286 -25.73 10.37 34.64
C ALA A 286 -26.19 9.73 35.95
N LYS A 287 -25.83 10.36 37.07
CA LYS A 287 -26.40 10.06 38.38
C LYS A 287 -27.77 10.71 38.51
#